data_AF-A0A4R4ERZ0-F1
#
_entry.id   AF-A0A4R4ERZ0-F1
#
_cell.length_a   1.000
_cell.length_b   1.000
_cell.length_c   1.000
_cell.angle_alpha   90.00
_cell.angle_beta   90.00
_cell.angle_gamma   90.00
#
_symmetry.space_group_name_H-M   'P 1'
#
loop_
_entity.id
_entity.type
_entity.pdbx_description
1 polymer ?
#
loop_
_entity_poly.entity_id
_entity_poly.type
_entity_poly.pdbx_seq_one_letter_code
_entity_poly.pdbx_strand_id
1 'polypeptide(L)'
;MTTAPARMLNIGAKSGAWLRQVGLRTHEDLAAVGSLEAYMRVKRAGFRPSLNLLYALEGALMGCHWQQVDATRRAELAALAQAEVARLPARGRMPAPSDVIVTFGAPPQGAVEGEPRAPSA
;
A
#
# COMPACT_ATOMS: atom_id res chain seq x y z
N MET A 1 -14.40 -25.95 -11.91
CA MET A 1 -13.98 -24.66 -12.51
C MET A 1 -12.69 -24.25 -11.84
N THR A 2 -11.57 -24.28 -12.55
CA THR A 2 -10.23 -24.00 -12.00
C THR A 2 -9.92 -22.53 -12.19
N THR A 3 -10.20 -21.71 -11.18
CA THR A 3 -9.74 -20.32 -11.16
C THR A 3 -8.23 -20.35 -11.01
N ALA A 4 -7.50 -20.02 -12.08
CA ALA A 4 -6.06 -19.78 -12.00
C ALA A 4 -5.79 -18.81 -10.83
N PRO A 5 -4.70 -18.96 -10.05
CA PRO A 5 -4.44 -18.08 -8.93
C PRO A 5 -4.36 -16.67 -9.49
N ALA A 6 -5.43 -15.89 -9.27
CA ALA A 6 -5.49 -14.50 -9.66
C ALA A 6 -4.30 -13.86 -8.99
N ARG A 7 -3.24 -13.59 -9.77
CA ARG A 7 -2.10 -12.81 -9.30
C ARG A 7 -2.74 -11.55 -8.75
N MET A 8 -2.73 -11.40 -7.43
CA MET A 8 -3.31 -10.25 -6.77
C MET A 8 -2.69 -9.04 -7.44
N LEU A 9 -3.49 -8.32 -8.25
CA LEU A 9 -3.00 -7.15 -8.94
C LEU A 9 -2.43 -6.23 -7.87
N ASN A 10 -1.20 -5.76 -8.07
CA ASN A 10 -0.50 -4.81 -7.20
C ASN A 10 0.21 -5.37 -5.96
N ILE A 11 0.27 -6.69 -5.77
CA ILE A 11 1.06 -7.28 -4.68
C ILE A 11 2.42 -7.77 -5.20
N GLY A 12 3.49 -7.08 -4.81
CA GLY A 12 4.87 -7.48 -5.13
C GLY A 12 5.28 -8.80 -4.47
N ALA A 13 6.31 -9.46 -5.00
CA ALA A 13 6.75 -10.80 -4.57
C ALA A 13 7.00 -10.93 -3.04
N LYS A 14 7.54 -9.87 -2.41
CA LYS A 14 7.81 -9.81 -0.97
C LYS A 14 6.53 -9.81 -0.14
N SER A 15 5.61 -8.91 -0.46
CA SER A 15 4.30 -8.83 0.20
C SER A 15 3.46 -10.08 -0.02
N GLY A 16 3.53 -10.67 -1.22
CA GLY A 16 2.87 -11.94 -1.52
C GLY A 16 3.41 -13.09 -0.67
N ALA A 17 4.72 -13.11 -0.35
CA ALA A 17 5.27 -14.11 0.56
C ALA A 17 4.72 -13.95 1.99
N TRP A 18 4.61 -12.72 2.50
CA TRP A 18 4.03 -12.45 3.82
C TRP A 18 2.56 -12.87 3.90
N LEU A 19 1.77 -12.55 2.87
CA LEU A 19 0.36 -12.94 2.80
C LEU A 19 0.22 -14.46 2.84
N ARG A 20 1.02 -15.19 2.04
CA ARG A 20 1.02 -16.66 2.07
C ARG A 20 1.41 -17.24 3.43
N GLN A 21 2.28 -16.55 4.17
CA GLN A 21 2.73 -16.97 5.50
C GLN A 21 1.69 -16.74 6.59
N VAL A 22 0.76 -15.78 6.38
CA VAL A 22 -0.37 -15.53 7.29
C VAL A 22 -1.69 -16.19 6.85
N GLY A 23 -1.63 -17.04 5.81
CA GLY A 23 -2.77 -17.81 5.30
C GLY A 23 -3.49 -17.19 4.09
N LEU A 24 -3.18 -15.94 3.73
CA LEU A 24 -3.78 -15.20 2.61
C LEU A 24 -3.14 -15.61 1.28
N ARG A 25 -3.73 -16.61 0.62
CA ARG A 25 -3.20 -17.19 -0.63
C ARG A 25 -3.98 -16.80 -1.87
N THR A 26 -5.25 -16.46 -1.73
CA THR A 26 -6.16 -16.18 -2.84
C THR A 26 -6.87 -14.86 -2.63
N HIS A 27 -7.40 -14.31 -3.73
CA HIS A 27 -8.28 -13.15 -3.66
C HIS A 27 -9.53 -13.43 -2.80
N GLU A 28 -10.07 -14.65 -2.84
CA GLU A 28 -11.20 -15.05 -1.99
C GLU A 28 -10.85 -15.01 -0.50
N ASP A 29 -9.65 -15.48 -0.09
CA ASP A 29 -9.23 -15.38 1.32
C ASP A 29 -9.10 -13.92 1.73
N LEU A 30 -8.56 -13.07 0.85
CA LEU A 30 -8.49 -11.63 1.08
C LEU A 30 -9.89 -11.01 1.17
N ALA A 31 -10.82 -11.38 0.30
CA ALA A 31 -12.19 -10.87 0.29
C ALA A 31 -12.97 -11.31 1.53
N ALA A 32 -12.72 -12.52 2.03
CA ALA A 32 -13.35 -13.04 3.23
C ALA A 32 -12.92 -12.28 4.50
N VAL A 33 -11.67 -11.80 4.56
CA VAL A 33 -11.14 -11.12 5.76
C VAL A 33 -11.12 -9.60 5.65
N GLY A 34 -11.01 -9.06 4.43
CA GLY A 34 -10.86 -7.63 4.17
C GLY A 34 -9.41 -7.12 4.21
N SER A 35 -9.18 -5.95 3.61
CA SER A 35 -7.86 -5.31 3.49
C SER A 35 -7.24 -4.96 4.85
N LEU A 36 -8.04 -4.42 5.77
CA LEU A 36 -7.60 -4.04 7.12
C LEU A 36 -7.15 -5.27 7.92
N GLU A 37 -7.95 -6.32 7.94
CA GLU A 37 -7.66 -7.51 8.75
C GLU A 37 -6.48 -8.31 8.16
N ALA A 38 -6.36 -8.35 6.84
CA ALA A 38 -5.18 -8.88 6.17
C ALA A 38 -3.89 -8.15 6.59
N TYR A 39 -3.92 -6.82 6.64
CA TYR A 39 -2.80 -6.02 7.13
C TYR A 39 -2.49 -6.30 8.61
N MET A 40 -3.50 -6.46 9.45
CA MET A 40 -3.33 -6.81 10.87
C MET A 40 -2.73 -8.20 11.07
N ARG A 41 -3.13 -9.20 10.28
CA ARG A 41 -2.51 -10.53 10.31
C ARG A 41 -1.02 -10.47 10.00
N VAL A 42 -0.63 -9.69 8.98
CA VAL A 42 0.79 -9.48 8.63
C VAL A 42 1.56 -8.78 9.75
N LYS A 43 0.97 -7.75 10.39
CA LYS A 43 1.55 -7.10 11.58
C LYS A 43 1.70 -8.06 12.75
N ARG A 44 0.66 -8.85 13.06
CA ARG A 44 0.63 -9.83 14.16
C ARG A 44 1.64 -10.97 13.94
N ALA A 45 1.93 -11.31 12.68
CA ALA A 45 2.97 -12.25 12.31
C ALA A 45 4.41 -11.70 12.48
N GLY A 46 4.57 -10.44 12.91
CA GLY A 46 5.87 -9.82 13.18
C GLY A 46 6.48 -9.13 11.96
N PHE A 47 5.77 -9.05 10.84
CA PHE A 47 6.23 -8.29 9.68
C PHE A 47 5.96 -6.80 9.85
N ARG A 48 6.65 -6.00 9.02
CA ARG A 48 6.55 -4.53 9.03
C ARG A 48 5.95 -4.04 7.71
N PRO A 49 4.66 -4.30 7.46
CA PRO A 49 4.02 -3.83 6.24
C PRO A 49 3.88 -2.30 6.28
N SER A 50 4.06 -1.67 5.13
CA SER A 50 3.80 -0.25 4.92
C SER A 50 2.32 -0.01 4.58
N LEU A 51 1.84 1.22 4.73
CA LEU A 51 0.48 1.61 4.30
C LEU A 51 0.23 1.33 2.81
N ASN A 52 1.28 1.34 1.98
CA ASN A 52 1.16 0.97 0.58
C ASN A 52 0.66 -0.49 0.38
N LEU A 53 0.99 -1.40 1.31
CA LEU A 53 0.43 -2.75 1.27
C LEU A 53 -1.07 -2.73 1.54
N LEU A 54 -1.53 -1.93 2.51
CA LEU A 54 -2.95 -1.78 2.82
C LEU A 54 -3.73 -1.29 1.60
N TYR A 55 -3.20 -0.29 0.88
CA TYR A 55 -3.83 0.23 -0.34
C TYR A 55 -3.77 -0.77 -1.50
N ALA A 56 -2.70 -1.54 -1.62
CA ALA A 56 -2.61 -2.61 -2.60
C ALA A 56 -3.61 -3.75 -2.32
N LEU A 57 -3.88 -4.07 -1.05
CA LEU A 57 -4.90 -5.03 -0.67
C LEU A 57 -6.30 -4.52 -1.00
N GLU A 58 -6.59 -3.25 -0.71
CA GLU A 58 -7.87 -2.63 -1.08
C GLU A 58 -8.05 -2.56 -2.60
N GLY A 59 -7.01 -2.15 -3.35
CA GLY A 59 -7.02 -2.14 -4.82
C GLY A 59 -7.21 -3.54 -5.39
N ALA A 60 -6.55 -4.55 -4.81
CA ALA A 60 -6.73 -5.95 -5.19
C ALA A 60 -8.16 -6.46 -4.94
N LEU A 61 -8.86 -5.95 -3.93
CA LEU A 61 -10.27 -6.25 -3.67
C LEU A 61 -11.21 -5.57 -4.68
N MET A 62 -10.93 -4.29 -5.00
CA MET A 62 -11.72 -3.53 -5.98
C MET A 62 -11.41 -3.92 -7.43
N GLY A 63 -10.33 -4.67 -7.68
CA GLY A 63 -9.84 -4.94 -9.04
C GLY A 63 -9.20 -3.72 -9.71
N CYS A 64 -8.79 -2.71 -8.93
CA CYS A 64 -8.24 -1.45 -9.40
C CYS A 64 -6.77 -1.31 -9.00
N HIS A 65 -6.00 -0.49 -9.73
CA HIS A 65 -4.64 -0.16 -9.33
C HIS A 65 -4.66 0.59 -7.98
N TRP A 66 -3.72 0.32 -7.06
CA TRP A 66 -3.66 0.98 -5.74
C TRP A 66 -3.71 2.53 -5.77
N GLN A 67 -3.30 3.15 -6.88
CA GLN A 67 -3.41 4.61 -7.10
C GLN A 67 -4.81 5.10 -7.46
N GLN A 68 -5.67 4.21 -7.97
CA GLN A 68 -7.06 4.52 -8.32
C GLN A 68 -8.00 4.43 -7.10
N VAL A 69 -7.51 3.96 -5.95
CA VAL A 69 -8.28 3.99 -4.70
C VAL A 69 -8.42 5.45 -4.24
N ASP A 70 -9.66 5.88 -4.02
CA ASP A 70 -9.99 7.23 -3.55
C ASP A 70 -9.14 7.67 -2.35
N ALA A 71 -8.65 8.91 -2.41
CA ALA A 71 -7.80 9.46 -1.35
C ALA A 71 -8.48 9.44 0.02
N THR A 72 -9.78 9.74 0.06
CA THR A 72 -10.62 9.64 1.27
C THR A 72 -10.63 8.22 1.83
N ARG A 73 -10.86 7.23 0.97
CA ARG A 73 -10.90 5.82 1.37
C ARG A 73 -9.55 5.33 1.92
N ARG A 74 -8.45 5.74 1.29
CA ARG A 74 -7.10 5.44 1.79
C ARG A 74 -6.85 6.06 3.16
N ALA A 75 -7.29 7.30 3.38
CA ALA A 75 -7.13 7.99 4.65
C ALA A 75 -7.93 7.29 5.77
N GLU A 76 -9.18 6.88 5.48
CA GLU A 76 -10.00 6.09 6.40
C GLU A 76 -9.30 4.78 6.79
N LEU A 77 -8.85 4.00 5.80
CA LEU A 77 -8.14 2.75 6.03
C LEU A 77 -6.86 2.95 6.85
N ALA A 78 -6.10 4.00 6.56
CA ALA A 78 -4.89 4.34 7.31
C ALA A 78 -5.20 4.67 8.77
N ALA A 79 -6.27 5.43 9.04
CA ALA A 79 -6.70 5.76 10.39
C ALA A 79 -7.15 4.52 11.17
N LEU A 80 -7.98 3.67 10.55
CA LEU A 80 -8.42 2.40 11.12
C LEU A 80 -7.23 1.48 11.43
N ALA A 81 -6.29 1.35 10.50
CA ALA A 81 -5.10 0.55 10.70
C ALA A 81 -4.20 1.10 11.81
N GLN A 82 -4.09 2.41 11.97
CA GLN A 82 -3.34 3.01 13.07
C GLN A 82 -4.01 2.75 14.41
N ALA A 83 -5.34 2.91 14.50
CA ALA A 83 -6.11 2.64 15.70
C ALA A 83 -5.97 1.18 16.14
N GLU A 84 -6.05 0.23 15.20
CA GLU A 84 -5.89 -1.20 15.51
C GLU A 84 -4.45 -1.58 15.84
N VAL A 85 -3.45 -0.96 15.20
CA VAL A 85 -2.05 -1.14 15.60
C VAL A 85 -1.80 -0.62 17.01
N ALA A 86 -2.42 0.49 17.41
CA ALA A 86 -2.30 1.04 18.76
C ALA A 86 -2.91 0.12 19.83
N ARG A 87 -3.86 -0.73 19.46
CA ARG A 87 -4.47 -1.73 20.35
C ARG A 87 -3.66 -3.01 20.51
N LEU A 88 -2.70 -3.28 19.62
CA LEU A 88 -1.85 -4.45 19.74
C LEU A 88 -0.96 -4.30 20.99
N PRO A 89 -0.86 -5.35 21.83
CA PRO A 89 0.03 -5.29 22.98
C PRO A 89 1.45 -5.03 22.50
N ALA A 90 2.16 -4.12 23.17
CA ALA A 90 3.53 -3.76 22.87
C ALA A 90 4.47 -4.96 23.07
N ARG A 91 4.51 -5.88 22.10
CA ARG A 91 5.57 -6.88 22.02
C ARG A 91 6.85 -6.13 21.70
N GLY A 92 7.71 -5.99 22.72
CA GLY A 92 9.09 -5.52 22.68
C GLY A 92 9.46 -4.63 21.50
N ARG A 93 9.47 -3.31 21.73
CA ARG A 93 10.04 -2.24 20.90
C ARG A 93 10.89 -2.74 19.73
N MET A 94 10.28 -2.93 18.55
CA MET A 94 11.03 -2.92 17.31
C MET A 94 11.06 -1.47 16.79
N PRO A 95 12.23 -0.90 16.48
CA PRO A 95 12.37 0.52 16.10
C PRO A 95 11.53 0.84 14.87
N ALA A 96 10.73 1.91 14.90
CA ALA A 96 9.85 2.32 13.80
C ALA A 96 10.59 2.36 12.45
N PRO A 97 9.95 2.06 11.31
CA PRO A 97 10.59 2.23 10.02
C PRO A 97 10.97 3.71 9.87
N SER A 98 12.27 3.97 9.72
CA SER A 98 12.81 5.24 9.26
C SER A 98 12.08 5.66 7.98
N ASP A 99 11.67 6.92 7.90
CA ASP A 99 11.06 7.54 6.74
C ASP A 99 11.74 7.10 5.44
N VAL A 100 11.04 6.28 4.66
CA VAL A 100 11.43 6.01 3.28
C VAL A 100 11.00 7.23 2.49
N ILE A 101 11.96 8.09 2.15
CA ILE A 101 11.77 9.12 1.14
C ILE A 101 11.45 8.40 -0.17
N VAL A 102 10.16 8.35 -0.53
CA VAL A 102 9.73 7.89 -1.85
C VAL A 102 10.02 9.03 -2.81
N THR A 103 11.15 8.96 -3.51
CA THR A 103 11.39 9.73 -4.72
C THR A 103 10.37 9.28 -5.76
N PHE A 104 9.26 10.01 -5.88
CA PHE A 104 8.43 9.92 -7.07
C PHE A 104 9.28 10.39 -8.25
N GLY A 105 9.52 9.48 -9.20
CA GLY A 105 10.21 9.80 -10.44
C GLY A 105 9.55 11.00 -11.10
N ALA A 106 10.35 12.03 -11.37
CA ALA A 106 9.94 13.22 -12.08
C ALA A 106 9.29 12.83 -13.43
N PRO A 107 8.13 13.40 -13.81
CA PRO A 107 7.67 13.30 -15.19
C PRO A 107 8.63 14.07 -16.11
N PRO A 108 8.95 13.58 -17.32
CA PRO A 108 9.64 14.38 -18.31
C PRO A 108 8.67 15.45 -18.82
N GLN A 109 8.69 16.64 -18.20
CA GLN A 109 7.99 17.80 -18.75
C GLN A 109 8.87 18.42 -19.82
N GLY A 110 8.43 18.21 -21.06
CA GLY A 110 8.94 18.94 -22.21
C GLY A 110 8.73 20.45 -22.04
N ALA A 111 9.71 21.16 -22.59
CA ALA A 111 9.66 22.50 -23.14
C ALA A 111 8.39 23.32 -22.88
N VAL A 112 8.53 24.41 -22.14
CA VAL A 112 8.21 25.78 -22.58
C VAL A 112 8.68 26.77 -21.51
N GLU A 113 8.82 28.04 -21.93
CA GLU A 113 9.01 29.25 -21.12
C GLU A 113 10.47 29.58 -20.77
N GLY A 114 10.98 30.79 -20.95
CA GLY A 114 10.45 32.08 -21.41
C GLY A 114 11.65 32.90 -21.92
N GLU A 115 11.57 34.16 -22.32
CA GLU A 115 10.74 35.24 -21.80
C GLU A 115 11.03 36.49 -22.67
N PRO A 116 10.05 37.40 -22.87
CA PRO A 116 10.31 38.72 -23.44
C PRO A 116 10.72 39.72 -22.35
N ARG A 117 11.82 40.48 -22.53
CA ARG A 117 11.88 41.96 -22.59
C ARG A 117 13.32 42.47 -22.60
N ALA A 118 13.58 43.39 -23.52
CA ALA A 118 14.70 44.36 -23.50
C ALA A 118 14.55 45.32 -22.27
N PRO A 119 15.50 46.23 -21.91
CA PRO A 119 16.36 47.00 -22.84
C PRO A 119 17.82 47.33 -22.43
N SER A 120 18.52 47.83 -23.45
CA SER A 120 19.60 48.84 -23.50
C SER A 120 20.93 48.63 -22.75
N ALA A 121 21.99 48.58 -23.56
CA ALA A 121 23.09 49.56 -23.55
C ALA A 121 23.42 49.95 -25.01
#